data_AF-A0AA95S2F8-F1
#
_entry.id   AF-A0AA95S2F8-F1
#
_cell.length_a   1.000
_cell.length_b   1.000
_cell.length_c   1.000
_cell.angle_alpha   90.00
_cell.angle_beta   90.00
_cell.angle_gamma   90.00
#
_symmetry.space_group_name_H-M   'P 1'
#
loop_
_entity.id
_entity.type
_entity.pdbx_description
1 polymer ?
#
loop_
_entity_poly.entity_id
_entity_poly.type
_entity_poly.pdbx_seq_one_letter_code
_entity_poly.pdbx_strand_id
1 'polypeptide(L)'
;MRLDLCEAAIKEKKNEMIKLGMTKGLQNEETIYCSQELDKLLNDYNRILSDNKHSKPINHHDDYYSLLREHVFRILLLPYKYFLI
;
A
#
# COMPACT_ATOMS: atom_id res chain seq x y z
N MET A 1 6.40 -20.06 10.75
CA MET A 1 5.52 -19.77 11.90
C MET A 1 5.31 -18.28 12.15
N ARG A 2 6.33 -17.42 12.37
CA ARG A 2 6.11 -15.97 12.55
C ARG A 2 5.71 -15.23 11.26
N LEU A 3 6.28 -15.63 10.12
CA LEU A 3 5.99 -15.01 8.82
C LEU A 3 4.54 -15.26 8.36
N ASP A 4 4.05 -16.49 8.51
CA ASP A 4 2.70 -16.89 8.08
C ASP A 4 1.60 -16.10 8.83
N LEU A 5 1.83 -15.80 10.11
CA LEU A 5 0.93 -14.99 10.93
C LEU A 5 0.90 -13.52 10.49
N CYS A 6 2.07 -12.94 10.16
CA CYS A 6 2.13 -11.58 9.63
C CYS A 6 1.47 -11.49 8.24
N GLU A 7 1.67 -12.48 7.38
CA GLU A 7 1.05 -12.52 6.05
C GLU A 7 -0.48 -12.60 6.14
N ALA A 8 -1.01 -13.42 7.06
CA ALA A 8 -2.44 -13.49 7.34
C ALA A 8 -3.00 -12.14 7.84
N ALA A 9 -2.30 -11.48 8.76
CA ALA A 9 -2.70 -10.17 9.28
C ALA A 9 -2.67 -9.07 8.22
N ILE A 10 -1.66 -9.06 7.34
CA ILE A 10 -1.59 -8.13 6.20
C ILE A 10 -2.77 -8.35 5.25
N LYS A 11 -3.11 -9.61 4.95
CA LYS A 11 -4.21 -9.95 4.06
C LYS A 11 -5.57 -9.51 4.63
N GLU A 12 -5.78 -9.74 5.91
CA GLU A 12 -6.99 -9.30 6.61
C GLU A 12 -7.11 -7.77 6.58
N LYS A 13 -6.03 -7.06 6.97
CA LYS A 13 -6.02 -5.60 7.03
C LYS A 13 -6.17 -4.94 5.66
N LYS A 14 -5.63 -5.55 4.61
CA LYS A 14 -5.82 -5.11 3.22
C LYS A 14 -7.29 -5.21 2.80
N ASN A 15 -7.97 -6.32 3.13
CA ASN A 15 -9.38 -6.49 2.81
C ASN A 15 -10.26 -5.47 3.57
N GLU A 16 -9.91 -5.18 4.82
CA GLU A 16 -10.56 -4.13 5.61
C GLU A 16 -10.40 -2.75 4.95
N MET A 17 -9.19 -2.38 4.56
CA MET A 17 -8.91 -1.10 3.88
C MET A 17 -9.67 -0.98 2.55
N ILE A 18 -9.74 -2.06 1.76
CA ILE A 18 -10.51 -2.08 0.51
C ILE A 18 -11.99 -1.85 0.81
N LYS A 19 -12.55 -2.52 1.82
CA LYS A 19 -13.95 -2.34 2.21
C LYS A 19 -14.23 -0.92 2.68
N LEU A 20 -13.34 -0.33 3.49
CA LEU A 20 -13.46 1.06 3.95
C LEU A 20 -13.32 2.05 2.80
N GLY A 21 -12.34 1.86 1.91
CA GLY A 21 -12.16 2.69 0.72
C GLY A 21 -13.36 2.66 -0.23
N MET A 22 -14.00 1.50 -0.38
CA MET A 22 -15.21 1.35 -1.21
C MET A 22 -16.46 1.96 -0.56
N THR A 23 -16.56 1.96 0.77
CA THR A 23 -17.77 2.41 1.49
C THR A 23 -17.70 3.87 1.91
N LYS A 24 -16.53 4.33 2.38
CA LYS A 24 -16.30 5.65 2.96
C LYS A 24 -15.40 6.54 2.11
N GLY A 25 -14.74 5.98 1.11
CA GLY A 25 -13.76 6.69 0.27
C GLY A 25 -12.34 6.64 0.87
N LEU A 26 -11.35 6.88 0.02
CA LEU A 26 -9.93 6.80 0.37
C LEU A 26 -9.44 7.97 1.24
N GLN A 27 -10.15 9.10 1.22
CA GLN A 27 -9.82 10.29 2.01
C GLN A 27 -10.49 10.28 3.40
N ASN A 28 -11.30 9.26 3.70
CA ASN A 28 -11.89 9.13 5.02
C ASN A 28 -10.79 8.82 6.04
N GLU A 29 -10.85 9.47 7.20
CA GLU A 29 -9.89 9.31 8.30
C GLU A 29 -9.71 7.83 8.70
N GLU A 30 -10.79 7.04 8.71
CA GLU A 30 -10.71 5.62 9.02
C GLU A 30 -9.97 4.82 7.93
N THR A 31 -10.18 5.15 6.66
CA THR A 31 -9.46 4.50 5.55
C THR A 31 -7.98 4.87 5.58
N ILE A 32 -7.66 6.13 5.93
CA ILE A 32 -6.29 6.61 6.10
C ILE A 32 -5.63 5.88 7.28
N TYR A 33 -6.30 5.80 8.42
CA TYR A 33 -5.79 5.07 9.58
C TYR A 33 -5.56 3.60 9.26
N CYS A 34 -6.51 2.95 8.57
CA CYS A 34 -6.37 1.57 8.13
C CYS A 34 -5.17 1.38 7.18
N SER A 35 -4.89 2.35 6.29
CA SER A 35 -3.71 2.32 5.42
C SER A 35 -2.40 2.44 6.21
N GLN A 36 -2.36 3.27 7.26
CA GLN A 36 -1.19 3.42 8.12
C GLN A 36 -0.91 2.16 8.95
N GLU A 37 -1.96 1.47 9.43
CA GLU A 37 -1.81 0.19 10.11
C GLU A 37 -1.32 -0.91 9.17
N LEU A 38 -1.85 -0.95 7.94
CA LEU A 38 -1.37 -1.88 6.92
C LEU A 38 0.12 -1.63 6.58
N ASP A 39 0.52 -0.37 6.46
CA ASP A 39 1.92 0.01 6.19
C ASP A 39 2.86 -0.45 7.33
N LYS A 40 2.46 -0.27 8.59
CA LYS A 40 3.23 -0.78 9.74
C LYS A 40 3.41 -2.29 9.69
N LEU A 41 2.34 -3.04 9.39
CA LEU A 41 2.41 -4.51 9.27
C LEU A 41 3.34 -4.95 8.14
N LEU A 42 3.33 -4.25 6.99
CA LEU A 42 4.23 -4.50 5.87
C LEU A 42 5.69 -4.23 6.25
N ASN A 43 5.95 -3.13 6.96
CA ASN A 43 7.29 -2.78 7.42
C ASN A 43 7.83 -3.79 8.45
N ASP A 44 7.00 -4.25 9.38
CA ASP A 44 7.37 -5.29 10.34
C ASP A 44 7.63 -6.62 9.65
N TYR A 45 6.81 -7.02 8.67
CA TYR A 45 7.04 -8.22 7.86
C TYR A 45 8.35 -8.14 7.07
N ASN A 46 8.63 -6.98 6.46
CA ASN A 46 9.89 -6.73 5.76
C ASN A 46 11.10 -6.80 6.71
N ARG A 47 11.00 -6.25 7.93
CA ARG A 47 12.05 -6.35 8.94
C ARG A 47 12.32 -7.81 9.33
N ILE A 48 11.25 -8.59 9.54
CA ILE A 48 11.39 -10.02 9.82
C ILE A 48 12.06 -10.73 8.64
N LEU A 49 11.68 -10.44 7.39
CA LEU A 49 12.31 -11.01 6.22
C LEU A 49 13.79 -10.62 6.08
N SER A 50 14.15 -9.37 6.36
CA SER A 50 15.53 -8.89 6.31
C SER A 50 16.39 -9.49 7.41
N ASP A 51 15.85 -9.64 8.62
CA ASP A 51 16.57 -10.25 9.75
C ASP A 51 16.83 -11.74 9.50
N ASN A 52 15.95 -12.41 8.76
CA ASN A 52 16.16 -13.80 8.31
C ASN A 52 17.10 -13.92 7.09
N LYS A 53 17.36 -12.82 6.36
CA LYS A 53 18.24 -12.78 5.19
C LYS A 53 19.43 -11.85 5.46
N HIS A 54 20.45 -12.35 6.15
CA HIS A 54 21.79 -11.78 6.08
C HIS A 54 22.38 -12.01 4.67
N SER A 55 21.86 -11.36 3.63
CA SER A 55 22.50 -11.06 2.34
C SER A 55 21.54 -10.35 1.37
N LYS A 56 21.84 -9.06 1.15
CA LYS A 56 21.33 -8.13 0.14
C LYS A 56 19.89 -7.61 0.28
N PRO A 57 19.71 -6.27 0.35
CA PRO A 57 18.40 -5.66 0.37
C PRO A 57 17.78 -5.78 -1.03
N ILE A 58 16.65 -6.48 -1.13
CA ILE A 58 15.79 -6.40 -2.30
C ILE A 58 14.94 -5.15 -2.10
N ASN A 59 15.30 -4.09 -2.81
CA ASN A 59 14.65 -2.79 -2.74
C ASN A 59 13.30 -2.88 -3.49
N HIS A 60 12.23 -3.24 -2.78
CA HIS A 60 10.87 -3.33 -3.33
C HIS A 60 10.14 -1.98 -3.31
N HIS A 61 10.82 -0.92 -2.86
CA HIS A 61 10.26 0.43 -2.82
C HIS A 61 9.96 0.99 -4.22
N ASP A 62 10.63 0.47 -5.25
CA ASP A 62 10.44 0.87 -6.65
C ASP A 62 9.13 0.34 -7.26
N ASP A 63 8.60 -0.81 -6.80
CA ASP A 63 7.41 -1.44 -7.39
C ASP A 63 6.09 -0.83 -6.88
N TYR A 64 6.03 -0.43 -5.61
CA TYR A 64 4.82 0.16 -5.04
C TYR A 64 4.59 1.58 -5.56
N TYR A 65 5.64 2.40 -5.61
CA TYR A 65 5.53 3.74 -6.19
C TYR A 65 5.33 3.72 -7.69
N SER A 66 5.86 2.75 -8.44
CA SER A 66 5.60 2.67 -9.88
C SER A 66 4.14 2.35 -10.19
N LEU A 67 3.49 1.45 -9.43
CA LEU A 67 2.06 1.17 -9.57
C LEU A 67 1.18 2.36 -9.16
N LEU A 68 1.47 2.97 -8.01
CA LEU A 68 0.73 4.15 -7.57
C LEU A 68 0.96 5.35 -8.50
N ARG A 69 2.16 5.54 -9.04
CA ARG A 69 2.49 6.60 -10.00
C ARG A 69 1.67 6.46 -11.28
N GLU A 70 1.56 5.27 -11.87
CA GLU A 70 0.72 5.01 -13.05
C GLU A 70 -0.75 5.42 -12.80
N HIS A 71 -1.32 5.03 -11.66
CA HIS A 71 -2.70 5.34 -11.33
C HIS A 71 -2.92 6.83 -11.01
N VAL A 72 -2.01 7.44 -10.25
CA VAL A 72 -2.10 8.87 -9.88
C VAL A 72 -1.88 9.77 -11.10
N PHE A 73 -0.98 9.42 -12.01
CA PHE A 73 -0.72 10.20 -13.24
C PHE A 73 -1.93 10.16 -14.19
N ARG A 74 -2.61 9.01 -14.31
CA ARG A 74 -3.87 8.90 -15.08
C ARG A 74 -5.00 9.74 -14.50
N ILE A 75 -5.12 9.82 -13.17
CA ILE A 75 -6.15 10.61 -12.49
C ILE A 75 -5.86 12.12 -12.63
N LEU A 76 -4.59 12.53 -12.48
CA LEU A 76 -4.19 13.95 -12.55
C LEU A 76 -4.16 14.52 -13.97
N LEU A 77 -4.07 13.70 -15.03
CA LEU A 77 -4.06 14.15 -16.43
C LEU A 77 -5.44 14.26 -17.08
N LEU A 78 -6.51 13.82 -16.42
CA LEU A 78 -7.87 13.93 -16.96
C LEU A 78 -8.37 15.37 -17.22
N PRO A 79 -8.01 16.42 -16.45
CA PRO A 79 -8.54 17.76 -16.71
C PRO A 79 -7.70 18.61 -17.70
N TYR A 80 -6.43 18.27 -17.97
CA TYR A 80 -5.58 19.17 -18.77
C TYR A 80 -5.82 19.08 -20.28
N LYS A 81 -6.47 18.01 -20.76
CA LYS A 81 -6.73 17.82 -22.20
C LYS A 81 -7.94 18.58 -22.72
N TYR A 82 -8.78 19.13 -21.84
CA TYR A 82 -9.97 19.92 -22.19
C TYR A 82 -9.86 21.40 -21.83
N PHE A 83 -8.72 21.84 -21.25
CA PHE A 83 -8.50 23.23 -20.83
C PHE A 83 -7.50 24.00 -21.71
N LEU A 84 -7.00 23.40 -22.79
CA LEU A 84 -6.16 24.07 -23.78
C LEU A 84 -6.89 24.12 -25.14
N ILE A 85 -7.89 25.01 -25.22
CA ILE A 85 -8.37 25.61 -26.47
C ILE A 85 -7.65 26.96 -26.59
#